data_AF-A0A523QVM1-F1
#
_entry.id   AF-A0A523QVM1-F1
#
_cell.length_a   1.000
_cell.length_b   1.000
_cell.length_c   1.000
_cell.angle_alpha   90.00
_cell.angle_beta   90.00
_cell.angle_gamma   90.00
#
_symmetry.space_group_name_H-M   'P 1'
#
loop_
_entity.id
_entity.type
_entity.pdbx_description
1 polymer ?
#
loop_
_entity_poly.entity_id
_entity_poly.type
_entity_poly.pdbx_seq_one_letter_code
_entity_poly.pdbx_strand_id
1 'polypeptide(L)'
;MRTHSKFTWPLLASLVIVIMAGLTTTVAKAGDMQDAEKLFTQNCAVCHGADRGGYFAPGLTKERLTNTSEAALRSMMSNGISETQMPPWGGKLTTAELRKLSALFKSTSKTKVSFGMEDIKKSLKVHVADESVLPSKPTYPIRDMNDLMGIMARGRYSTGNSRVVFFDGKTNRQVGEIPTT
;
A
#
# COMPACT_ATOMS: atom_id res chain seq x y z
N MET A 1 -19.71 85.42 -16.38
CA MET A 1 -19.01 85.54 -15.08
C MET A 1 -19.95 85.05 -13.98
N ARG A 2 -19.89 83.77 -13.60
CA ARG A 2 -20.62 83.19 -12.46
C ARG A 2 -19.69 82.20 -11.79
N THR A 3 -19.52 82.42 -10.50
CA THR A 3 -18.44 81.93 -9.64
C THR A 3 -18.67 80.49 -9.21
N HIS A 4 -17.57 79.73 -9.15
CA HIS A 4 -17.52 78.39 -8.59
C HIS A 4 -17.71 78.43 -7.06
N SER A 5 -18.54 77.54 -6.52
CA SER A 5 -18.52 77.17 -5.11
C SER A 5 -18.28 75.67 -5.00
N LYS A 6 -17.15 75.31 -4.40
CA LYS A 6 -16.69 73.95 -4.13
C LYS A 6 -17.35 73.49 -2.82
N PHE A 7 -18.09 72.40 -2.86
CA PHE A 7 -18.54 71.71 -1.65
C PHE A 7 -18.00 70.29 -1.66
N THR A 8 -17.01 70.06 -0.81
CA THR A 8 -16.29 68.80 -0.61
C THR A 8 -17.01 67.95 0.42
N TRP A 9 -17.30 66.69 0.10
CA TRP A 9 -17.50 65.63 1.10
C TRP A 9 -16.65 64.41 0.70
N PRO A 10 -15.54 64.14 1.40
CA PRO A 10 -14.74 62.93 1.23
C PRO A 10 -15.26 61.80 2.13
N LEU A 11 -14.89 60.56 1.83
CA LEU A 11 -15.11 59.33 2.64
C LEU A 11 -16.42 58.56 2.38
N LEU A 12 -16.42 57.77 1.31
CA LEU A 12 -16.99 56.40 1.28
C LEU A 12 -16.04 55.57 0.41
N ALA A 13 -14.89 55.20 0.96
CA ALA A 13 -14.68 53.84 1.46
C ALA A 13 -14.45 52.84 0.33
N SER A 14 -13.22 52.84 -0.17
CA SER A 14 -12.55 51.67 -0.75
C SER A 14 -12.69 50.47 0.19
N LEU A 15 -13.61 49.52 -0.05
CA LEU A 15 -13.49 48.14 0.47
C LEU A 15 -14.59 47.18 -0.03
N VAL A 16 -14.53 46.70 -1.29
CA VAL A 16 -15.09 45.35 -1.61
C VAL A 16 -14.25 44.70 -2.70
N ILE A 17 -12.98 44.44 -2.38
CA ILE A 17 -12.17 43.39 -3.00
C ILE A 17 -11.66 42.60 -1.79
N VAL A 18 -11.61 41.25 -1.89
CA VAL A 18 -11.40 40.27 -0.78
C VAL A 18 -12.78 39.91 -0.17
N ILE A 19 -13.37 38.71 -0.32
CA ILE A 19 -12.86 37.36 -0.06
C ILE A 19 -13.61 36.36 -0.97
N MET A 20 -12.95 35.84 -2.00
CA MET A 20 -13.31 34.56 -2.66
C MET A 20 -12.02 33.76 -2.83
N ALA A 21 -11.22 33.71 -1.76
CA ALA A 21 -10.04 32.86 -1.69
C ALA A 21 -10.49 31.44 -1.35
N GLY A 22 -10.67 30.66 -2.41
CA GLY A 22 -10.49 29.21 -2.50
C GLY A 22 -10.84 28.39 -1.26
N LEU A 23 -12.07 27.88 -1.23
CA LEU A 23 -12.30 26.54 -0.68
C LEU A 23 -11.72 25.54 -1.70
N THR A 24 -10.40 25.36 -1.68
CA THR A 24 -9.78 24.24 -2.38
C THR A 24 -10.12 22.98 -1.60
N THR A 25 -11.26 22.39 -1.91
CA THR A 25 -11.51 21.00 -1.56
C THR A 25 -10.43 20.18 -2.27
N THR A 26 -9.42 19.76 -1.51
CA THR A 26 -8.39 18.86 -2.00
C THR A 26 -9.04 17.51 -2.28
N VAL A 27 -9.61 17.36 -3.48
CA VAL A 27 -9.96 16.06 -4.02
C VAL A 27 -8.67 15.27 -4.03
N ALA A 28 -8.60 14.19 -3.24
CA ALA A 28 -7.45 13.30 -3.24
C ALA A 28 -7.16 12.88 -4.67
N LYS A 29 -5.95 13.17 -5.16
CA LYS A 29 -5.57 12.84 -6.53
C LYS A 29 -5.61 11.32 -6.67
N ALA A 30 -6.00 10.78 -7.83
CA ALA A 30 -6.09 9.33 -8.03
C ALA A 30 -4.80 8.56 -7.63
N GLY A 31 -3.62 9.19 -7.81
CA GLY A 31 -2.34 8.66 -7.33
C GLY A 31 -2.21 8.55 -5.80
N ASP A 32 -2.82 9.47 -5.05
CA ASP A 32 -2.78 9.42 -3.58
C ASP A 32 -3.55 8.22 -3.02
N MET A 33 -4.64 7.82 -3.69
CA MET A 33 -5.43 6.64 -3.31
C MET A 33 -4.70 5.34 -3.63
N GLN A 34 -3.98 5.27 -4.76
CA GLN A 34 -3.17 4.10 -5.12
C GLN A 34 -2.02 3.89 -4.14
N ASP A 35 -1.35 4.98 -3.74
CA ASP A 35 -0.33 4.94 -2.69
C ASP A 35 -0.92 4.48 -1.35
N ALA A 36 -2.09 5.01 -0.97
CA ALA A 36 -2.78 4.61 0.25
C ALA A 36 -3.11 3.11 0.25
N GLU A 37 -3.56 2.57 -0.87
CA GLU A 37 -3.87 1.15 -1.03
C GLU A 37 -2.62 0.26 -0.89
N LYS A 38 -1.50 0.71 -1.45
CA LYS A 38 -0.21 0.02 -1.29
C LYS A 38 0.23 0.00 0.17
N LEU A 39 0.15 1.14 0.86
CA LEU A 39 0.46 1.26 2.27
C LEU A 39 -0.44 0.36 3.13
N PHE A 40 -1.75 0.35 2.86
CA PHE A 40 -2.71 -0.50 3.54
C PHE A 40 -2.37 -1.98 3.35
N THR A 41 -2.11 -2.41 2.10
CA THR A 41 -1.78 -3.79 1.76
C THR A 41 -0.49 -4.25 2.45
N GLN A 42 0.53 -3.38 2.51
CA GLN A 42 1.82 -3.70 3.09
C GLN A 42 1.82 -3.76 4.62
N ASN A 43 1.00 -2.93 5.28
CA ASN A 43 1.15 -2.68 6.72
C ASN A 43 -0.09 -3.06 7.55
N CYS A 44 -1.28 -3.06 6.97
CA CYS A 44 -2.54 -3.15 7.72
C CYS A 44 -3.36 -4.40 7.39
N ALA A 45 -3.36 -4.82 6.12
CA ALA A 45 -4.23 -5.88 5.60
C ALA A 45 -4.05 -7.24 6.31
N VAL A 46 -2.84 -7.53 6.82
CA VAL A 46 -2.55 -8.78 7.54
C VAL A 46 -3.42 -8.97 8.78
N CYS A 47 -3.78 -7.87 9.47
CA CYS A 47 -4.63 -7.92 10.66
C CYS A 47 -6.08 -7.52 10.33
N HIS A 48 -6.26 -6.49 9.51
CA HIS A 48 -7.57 -5.87 9.23
C HIS A 48 -8.31 -6.48 8.04
N GLY A 49 -7.73 -7.52 7.41
CA GLY A 49 -8.26 -8.21 6.24
C GLY A 49 -7.92 -7.49 4.93
N ALA A 50 -7.56 -8.23 3.89
CA ALA A 50 -7.27 -7.67 2.56
C ALA A 50 -8.49 -6.96 1.93
N ASP A 51 -9.69 -7.36 2.33
CA ASP A 51 -10.96 -6.75 1.94
C ASP A 51 -11.38 -5.55 2.81
N ARG A 52 -10.56 -5.17 3.81
CA ARG A 52 -10.87 -4.21 4.89
C ARG A 52 -12.03 -4.63 5.81
N GLY A 53 -12.58 -5.83 5.64
CA GLY A 53 -13.75 -6.30 6.36
C GLY A 53 -13.48 -6.67 7.82
N GLY A 54 -12.21 -6.75 8.21
CA GLY A 54 -11.77 -7.28 9.49
C GLY A 54 -11.40 -8.76 9.39
N TYR A 55 -10.41 -9.16 10.17
CA TYR A 55 -9.96 -10.55 10.30
C TYR A 55 -9.61 -10.79 11.77
N PHE A 56 -8.33 -10.67 12.12
CA PHE A 56 -7.84 -10.68 13.50
C PHE A 56 -8.12 -9.33 14.20
N ALA A 57 -8.13 -8.24 13.44
CA ALA A 57 -8.43 -6.89 13.91
C ALA A 57 -9.73 -6.34 13.27
N PRO A 58 -10.35 -5.30 13.87
CA PRO A 58 -11.57 -4.68 13.37
C PRO A 58 -11.52 -4.24 11.90
N GLY A 59 -12.62 -4.29 11.17
CA GLY A 59 -12.66 -3.77 9.79
C GLY A 59 -12.33 -2.27 9.69
N LEU A 60 -11.63 -1.88 8.63
CA LEU A 60 -11.23 -0.50 8.36
C LEU A 60 -12.06 0.10 7.22
N THR A 61 -13.37 0.16 7.43
CA THR A 61 -14.33 0.68 6.46
C THR A 61 -14.98 1.97 6.95
N LYS A 62 -15.46 2.78 6.01
CA LYS A 62 -16.17 4.02 6.29
C LYS A 62 -17.37 3.80 7.23
N GLU A 63 -18.12 2.71 7.02
CA GLU A 63 -19.33 2.40 7.79
C GLU A 63 -18.98 2.17 9.26
N ARG A 64 -17.94 1.37 9.53
CA ARG A 64 -17.50 1.09 10.90
C ARG A 64 -16.89 2.32 11.57
N LEU A 65 -16.17 3.14 10.81
CA LEU A 65 -15.43 4.28 11.31
C LEU A 65 -16.22 5.59 11.24
N THR A 66 -17.55 5.54 11.10
CA THR A 66 -18.43 6.72 10.92
C THR A 66 -18.17 7.78 12.01
N ASN A 67 -18.12 7.35 13.28
CA ASN A 67 -17.95 8.21 14.45
C ASN A 67 -16.49 8.51 14.81
N THR A 68 -15.53 8.03 14.01
CA THR A 68 -14.11 8.29 14.23
C THR A 68 -13.63 9.36 13.26
N SER A 69 -13.08 10.45 13.78
CA SER A 69 -12.49 11.51 12.94
C SER A 69 -11.18 11.03 12.33
N GLU A 70 -10.79 11.60 11.19
CA GLU A 70 -9.49 11.28 10.59
C GLU A 70 -8.32 11.66 11.51
N ALA A 71 -8.45 12.71 12.30
CA ALA A 71 -7.45 13.09 13.29
C ALA A 71 -7.28 12.01 14.38
N ALA A 72 -8.39 11.46 14.86
CA ALA A 72 -8.37 10.34 15.81
C ALA A 72 -7.76 9.09 15.18
N LEU A 73 -8.10 8.76 13.92
CA LEU A 73 -7.49 7.64 13.19
C LEU A 73 -5.97 7.82 13.06
N ARG A 74 -5.51 9.01 12.71
CA ARG A 74 -4.07 9.30 12.62
C ARG A 74 -3.37 9.20 13.97
N SER A 75 -4.02 9.65 15.05
CA SER A 75 -3.47 9.50 16.41
C SER A 75 -3.34 8.02 16.80
N MET A 76 -4.39 7.23 16.58
CA MET A 76 -4.35 5.78 16.82
C MET A 76 -3.30 5.06 15.97
N MET A 77 -3.18 5.40 14.68
CA MET A 77 -2.13 4.80 13.84
C MET A 77 -0.73 5.23 14.28
N SER A 78 -0.54 6.49 14.64
CA SER A 78 0.75 7.01 15.09
C SER A 78 1.21 6.32 16.38
N ASN A 79 0.31 6.23 17.36
CA ASN A 79 0.64 5.80 18.71
C ASN A 79 0.41 4.30 18.94
N GLY A 80 -0.28 3.62 18.02
CA GLY A 80 -0.86 2.31 18.29
C GLY A 80 -2.06 2.45 19.24
N ILE A 81 -2.58 1.31 19.69
CA ILE A 81 -3.64 1.26 20.71
C ILE A 81 -3.12 0.42 21.87
N SER A 82 -2.93 1.04 23.03
CA SER A 82 -2.49 0.37 24.26
C SER A 82 -3.38 -0.82 24.61
N GLU A 83 -2.78 -1.85 25.23
CA GLU A 83 -3.46 -3.11 25.56
C GLU A 83 -4.02 -3.87 24.34
N THR A 84 -3.52 -3.58 23.13
CA THR A 84 -3.85 -4.33 21.92
C THR A 84 -2.60 -4.66 21.12
N GLN A 85 -2.74 -5.54 20.12
CA GLN A 85 -1.67 -5.87 19.18
C GLN A 85 -1.46 -4.80 18.09
N MET A 86 -2.21 -3.69 18.09
CA MET A 86 -2.07 -2.65 17.07
C MET A 86 -0.78 -1.85 17.30
N PRO A 87 0.25 -2.01 16.45
CA PRO A 87 1.55 -1.40 16.69
C PRO A 87 1.52 0.11 16.38
N PRO A 88 2.42 0.90 17.00
CA PRO A 88 2.65 2.27 16.58
C PRO A 88 3.32 2.31 15.20
N TRP A 89 2.78 3.16 14.34
CA TRP A 89 3.34 3.48 13.02
C TRP A 89 4.01 4.85 12.97
N GLY A 90 3.92 5.65 14.03
CA GLY A 90 4.68 6.89 14.18
C GLY A 90 6.18 6.64 14.02
N GLY A 91 6.84 7.45 13.20
CA GLY A 91 8.27 7.29 12.88
C GLY A 91 8.59 6.18 11.86
N LYS A 92 7.64 5.29 11.56
CA LYS A 92 7.75 4.29 10.46
C LYS A 92 7.02 4.75 9.20
N LEU A 93 5.87 5.41 9.38
CA LEU A 93 5.11 6.09 8.34
C LEU A 93 5.15 7.59 8.58
N THR A 94 5.30 8.36 7.51
CA THR A 94 5.26 9.81 7.52
C THR A 94 3.84 10.32 7.81
N THR A 95 3.73 11.55 8.32
CA THR A 95 2.42 12.20 8.52
C THR A 95 1.60 12.25 7.24
N ALA A 96 2.24 12.42 6.08
CA ALA A 96 1.55 12.42 4.79
C ALA A 96 0.93 11.05 4.47
N GLU A 97 1.64 9.95 4.71
CA GLU A 97 1.16 8.58 4.53
C GLU A 97 0.03 8.24 5.51
N LEU A 98 0.12 8.67 6.77
CA LEU A 98 -0.95 8.49 7.75
C LEU A 98 -2.23 9.25 7.34
N ARG A 99 -2.11 10.43 6.72
CA ARG A 99 -3.26 11.14 6.13
C ARG A 99 -3.86 10.39 4.94
N LYS A 100 -3.02 9.83 4.06
CA LYS A 100 -3.49 9.01 2.93
C LYS A 100 -4.29 7.80 3.44
N LEU A 101 -3.80 7.11 4.47
CA LEU A 101 -4.50 5.98 5.10
C LEU A 101 -5.82 6.42 5.76
N SER A 102 -5.84 7.52 6.52
CA SER A 102 -7.09 8.00 7.13
C SER A 102 -8.15 8.35 6.07
N ALA A 103 -7.73 8.99 4.98
CA ALA A 103 -8.60 9.35 3.87
C ALA A 103 -9.14 8.10 3.17
N LEU A 104 -8.30 7.09 2.94
CA LEU A 104 -8.70 5.79 2.40
C LEU A 104 -9.79 5.14 3.26
N PHE A 105 -9.59 5.07 4.58
CA PHE A 105 -10.54 4.40 5.48
C PHE A 105 -11.87 5.14 5.61
N LYS A 106 -11.86 6.48 5.48
CA LYS A 106 -13.10 7.28 5.51
C LYS A 106 -13.84 7.33 4.18
N SER A 107 -13.24 6.87 3.09
CA SER A 107 -13.82 6.91 1.74
C SER A 107 -14.16 5.54 1.15
N THR A 108 -13.68 4.44 1.74
CA THR A 108 -13.85 3.09 1.19
C THR A 108 -14.66 2.17 2.11
N SER A 109 -15.41 1.28 1.47
CA SER A 109 -16.16 0.19 2.13
C SER A 109 -15.40 -1.13 1.98
N LYS A 110 -15.97 -2.20 2.53
CA LYS A 110 -15.48 -3.56 2.31
C LYS A 110 -15.34 -3.85 0.81
N THR A 111 -14.18 -4.32 0.39
CA THR A 111 -13.87 -4.60 -1.03
C THR A 111 -14.09 -6.07 -1.34
N LYS A 112 -14.59 -6.39 -2.54
CA LYS A 112 -14.67 -7.78 -2.98
C LYS A 112 -13.30 -8.21 -3.53
N VAL A 113 -12.59 -9.04 -2.79
CA VAL A 113 -11.37 -9.70 -3.26
C VAL A 113 -11.75 -11.05 -3.86
N SER A 114 -11.38 -11.30 -5.11
CA SER A 114 -11.62 -12.58 -5.78
C SER A 114 -10.49 -12.92 -6.74
N PHE A 115 -10.18 -14.21 -6.84
CA PHE A 115 -9.24 -14.76 -7.81
C PHE A 115 -9.85 -16.05 -8.34
N GLY A 116 -10.46 -15.99 -9.52
CA GLY A 116 -11.24 -17.09 -10.11
C GLY A 116 -10.47 -17.86 -11.18
N MET A 117 -11.16 -18.82 -11.81
CA MET A 117 -10.57 -19.64 -12.89
C MET A 117 -10.05 -18.82 -14.07
N GLU A 118 -10.73 -17.72 -14.42
CA GLU A 118 -10.28 -16.84 -15.49
C GLU A 118 -9.00 -16.08 -15.12
N ASP A 119 -8.84 -15.70 -13.85
CA ASP A 119 -7.62 -15.05 -13.36
C ASP A 119 -6.46 -16.06 -13.32
N ILE A 120 -6.73 -17.30 -12.87
CA ILE A 120 -5.79 -18.41 -12.90
C ILE A 120 -5.26 -18.62 -14.33
N LYS A 121 -6.16 -18.76 -15.32
CA LYS A 121 -5.79 -18.94 -16.72
C LYS A 121 -4.97 -17.77 -17.26
N LYS A 122 -5.35 -16.52 -16.94
CA LYS A 122 -4.59 -15.33 -17.34
C LYS A 122 -3.20 -15.26 -16.70
N SER A 123 -3.04 -15.81 -15.50
CA SER A 123 -1.76 -15.83 -14.78
C SER A 123 -0.82 -16.97 -15.22
N LEU A 124 -1.34 -18.00 -15.91
CA LEU A 124 -0.59 -19.18 -16.30
C LEU A 124 0.50 -18.84 -17.32
N LYS A 125 1.73 -19.26 -17.02
CA LYS A 125 2.88 -19.20 -17.94
C LYS A 125 3.45 -20.61 -18.10
N VAL A 126 3.48 -21.10 -19.34
CA VAL A 126 4.09 -22.39 -19.67
C VAL A 126 5.52 -22.14 -20.13
N HIS A 127 6.50 -22.53 -19.31
CA HIS A 127 7.93 -22.29 -19.58
C HIS A 127 8.55 -23.34 -20.50
N VAL A 128 8.08 -24.58 -20.43
CA VAL A 128 8.50 -25.69 -21.30
C VAL A 128 7.23 -26.35 -21.82
N ALA A 129 6.90 -26.13 -23.09
CA ALA A 129 5.68 -26.68 -23.70
C ALA A 129 5.90 -28.10 -24.25
N ASP A 130 7.12 -28.38 -24.70
CA ASP A 130 7.54 -29.70 -25.18
C ASP A 130 8.47 -30.33 -24.15
N GLU A 131 7.94 -31.29 -23.39
CA GLU A 131 8.72 -31.99 -22.37
C GLU A 131 9.68 -33.03 -22.96
N SER A 132 9.56 -33.37 -24.25
CA SER A 132 10.45 -34.35 -24.89
C SER A 132 11.90 -33.87 -25.00
N VAL A 133 12.12 -32.54 -24.91
CA VAL A 133 13.46 -31.93 -24.91
C VAL A 133 14.14 -31.98 -23.53
N LEU A 134 13.42 -32.39 -22.49
CA LEU A 134 13.98 -32.45 -21.15
C LEU A 134 14.97 -33.60 -21.02
N PRO A 135 16.06 -33.41 -20.24
CA PRO A 135 17.02 -34.48 -20.01
C PRO A 135 16.36 -35.63 -19.20
N SER A 136 16.67 -36.87 -19.57
CA SER A 136 16.14 -38.07 -18.90
C SER A 136 16.71 -38.32 -17.49
N LYS A 137 17.72 -37.54 -17.08
CA LYS A 137 18.33 -37.58 -15.74
C LYS A 137 18.82 -36.18 -15.33
N PRO A 138 19.02 -35.91 -14.03
CA PRO A 138 19.56 -34.64 -13.57
C PRO A 138 20.93 -34.32 -14.20
N THR A 139 21.11 -33.06 -14.61
CA THR A 139 22.35 -32.56 -15.20
C THR A 139 23.23 -31.80 -14.20
N TYR A 140 22.69 -31.49 -13.01
CA TYR A 140 23.42 -30.83 -11.93
C TYR A 140 24.33 -31.81 -11.18
N PRO A 141 25.43 -31.33 -10.56
CA PRO A 141 26.39 -32.17 -9.85
C PRO A 141 25.87 -32.59 -8.46
N ILE A 142 24.74 -33.30 -8.43
CA ILE A 142 24.16 -33.89 -7.22
C ILE A 142 24.28 -35.41 -7.27
N ARG A 143 24.61 -36.03 -6.13
CA ARG A 143 24.75 -37.50 -6.01
C ARG A 143 23.40 -38.18 -5.78
N ASP A 144 22.55 -37.56 -4.98
CA ASP A 144 21.21 -38.03 -4.62
C ASP A 144 20.27 -36.81 -4.59
N MET A 145 19.06 -36.97 -5.12
CA MET A 145 18.03 -35.93 -5.09
C MET A 145 17.58 -35.63 -3.65
N ASN A 146 17.63 -36.62 -2.76
CA ASN A 146 17.26 -36.46 -1.35
C ASN A 146 18.23 -35.55 -0.58
N ASP A 147 19.44 -35.34 -1.10
CA ASP A 147 20.42 -34.43 -0.51
C ASP A 147 20.23 -32.98 -1.01
N LEU A 148 19.29 -32.71 -1.93
CA LEU A 148 19.09 -31.37 -2.48
C LEU A 148 18.31 -30.47 -1.50
N MET A 149 18.89 -29.35 -1.14
CA MET A 149 18.29 -28.35 -0.26
C MET A 149 17.97 -27.07 -1.03
N GLY A 150 16.68 -26.74 -1.15
CA GLY A 150 16.23 -25.45 -1.67
C GLY A 150 16.14 -24.40 -0.56
N ILE A 151 16.93 -23.34 -0.64
CA ILE A 151 16.96 -22.24 0.34
C ILE A 151 16.32 -21.00 -0.29
N MET A 152 15.24 -20.51 0.31
CA MET A 152 14.61 -19.25 -0.10
C MET A 152 15.47 -18.07 0.34
N ALA A 153 16.20 -17.48 -0.60
CA ALA A 153 16.97 -16.28 -0.38
C ALA A 153 16.06 -15.05 -0.54
N ARG A 154 15.38 -14.69 0.55
CA ARG A 154 14.53 -13.50 0.63
C ARG A 154 15.32 -12.38 1.31
N GLY A 155 15.51 -11.25 0.61
CA GLY A 155 16.09 -10.05 1.22
C GLY A 155 15.21 -9.52 2.36
N ARG A 156 15.83 -8.97 3.41
CA ARG A 156 15.16 -8.36 4.59
C ARG A 156 14.15 -7.26 4.19
N TYR A 157 14.35 -6.65 3.02
CA TYR A 157 13.47 -5.65 2.39
C TYR A 157 13.20 -5.97 0.91
N SER A 158 13.01 -7.26 0.57
CA SER A 158 12.98 -7.78 -0.80
C SER A 158 12.22 -6.92 -1.83
N THR A 159 12.92 -5.98 -2.44
CA THR A 159 12.59 -5.38 -3.72
C THR A 159 13.49 -6.04 -4.77
N GLY A 160 12.94 -6.98 -5.52
CA GLY A 160 13.43 -7.35 -6.86
C GLY A 160 14.50 -8.44 -7.01
N ASN A 161 15.01 -9.05 -5.94
CA ASN A 161 16.09 -10.05 -6.03
C ASN A 161 15.80 -11.38 -5.30
N SER A 162 14.51 -11.74 -5.17
CA SER A 162 14.15 -13.01 -4.55
C SER A 162 14.52 -14.18 -5.46
N ARG A 163 15.13 -15.20 -4.87
CA ARG A 163 15.56 -16.41 -5.58
C ARG A 163 15.51 -17.62 -4.65
N VAL A 164 15.44 -18.80 -5.24
CA VAL A 164 15.72 -20.05 -4.55
C VAL A 164 17.14 -20.47 -4.92
N VAL A 165 17.99 -20.66 -3.91
CA VAL A 165 19.35 -21.16 -4.09
C VAL A 165 19.37 -22.63 -3.67
N PHE A 166 19.92 -23.48 -4.53
CA PHE A 166 19.97 -24.92 -4.33
C PHE A 166 21.37 -25.33 -3.86
N PHE A 167 21.44 -26.13 -2.80
CA PHE A 167 22.67 -26.70 -2.25
C PHE A 167 22.61 -28.22 -2.22
N ASP A 168 23.77 -28.86 -2.36
CA ASP A 168 23.98 -30.26 -1.96
C ASP A 168 24.21 -30.30 -0.45
N GLY A 169 23.28 -30.93 0.28
CA GLY A 169 23.28 -31.02 1.74
C GLY A 169 24.39 -31.89 2.34
N LYS A 170 25.06 -32.75 1.55
CA LYS A 170 26.23 -33.49 2.02
C LYS A 170 27.51 -32.69 1.91
N THR A 171 27.67 -31.93 0.82
CA THR A 171 28.89 -31.17 0.55
C THR A 171 28.82 -29.70 0.93
N ASN A 172 27.62 -29.20 1.25
CA ASN A 172 27.30 -27.79 1.50
C ASN A 172 27.71 -26.87 0.34
N ARG A 173 27.70 -27.39 -0.90
CA ARG A 173 28.04 -26.62 -2.11
C ARG A 173 26.78 -26.19 -2.84
N GLN A 174 26.77 -24.94 -3.32
CA GLN A 174 25.71 -24.47 -4.19
C GLN A 174 25.77 -25.22 -5.52
N VAL A 175 24.61 -25.71 -5.97
CA VAL A 175 24.44 -26.47 -7.22
C VAL A 175 23.61 -25.72 -8.26
N GLY A 176 22.87 -24.68 -7.85
CA GLY A 176 22.11 -23.84 -8.78
C GLY A 176 21.33 -22.72 -8.08
N GLU A 177 20.70 -21.86 -8.86
CA GLU A 177 19.75 -20.85 -8.37
C GLU A 177 18.65 -20.59 -9.40
N ILE A 178 17.45 -20.25 -8.94
CA ILE A 178 16.30 -19.88 -9.77
C ILE A 178 15.72 -18.56 -9.26
N PRO A 179 15.66 -17.50 -10.09
CA PRO A 179 14.99 -16.25 -9.73
C PRO A 179 13.47 -16.44 -9.66
N THR A 180 12.81 -15.80 -8.68
CA THR A 180 11.36 -15.97 -8.44
C THR A 180 10.56 -14.68 -8.64
N THR A 181 11.21 -13.59 -9.06
CA THR A 181 10.61 -12.27 -9.29
C THR A 181 11.13 -11.65 -10.57
#